data_AF-A0A9X6Y798-F1
#
_entry.id   AF-A0A9X6Y798-F1
#
_cell.length_a   1.000
_cell.length_b   1.000
_cell.length_c   1.000
_cell.angle_alpha   90.00
_cell.angle_beta   90.00
_cell.angle_gamma   90.00
#
_symmetry.space_group_name_H-M   'P 1'
#
loop_
_entity.id
_entity.type
_entity.pdbx_description
1 polymer ?
#
loop_
_entity_poly.entity_id
_entity_poly.type
_entity_poly.pdbx_seq_one_letter_code
_entity_poly.pdbx_strand_id
1 'polypeptide(L)'
;TEAYKRAGYSHKNDNVAGVEGKKLLRNPKIERYVREHMEAIRSPVIASQEEVLERLTSVLRGEGRVLKRPRMSKTKNKEGKWVEYESYDEITVYPQDQDIIRAGELLGKRYMMWTEKKEISITVPTFVDDVPVNEDE
;
A
#
# COMPACT_ATOMS: atom_id res chain seq x y z
N THR A 1 -12.79 -12.34 19.12
CA THR A 1 -13.79 -12.44 20.19
C THR A 1 -15.03 -11.63 19.89
N GLU A 2 -14.92 -10.32 19.68
CA GLU A 2 -16.09 -9.45 19.40
C GLU A 2 -16.90 -9.82 18.15
N ALA A 3 -16.24 -10.17 17.05
CA ALA A 3 -16.92 -10.62 15.84
C ALA A 3 -17.80 -11.86 16.06
N TYR A 4 -17.36 -12.79 16.92
CA TYR A 4 -18.11 -14.00 17.27
C TYR A 4 -19.39 -13.67 18.05
N LYS A 5 -19.31 -12.71 18.99
CA LYS A 5 -20.49 -12.24 19.74
C LYS A 5 -21.48 -11.50 18.85
N ARG A 6 -20.97 -10.58 18.00
CA ARG A 6 -21.80 -9.79 17.07
C ARG A 6 -22.49 -10.64 16.00
N ALA A 7 -21.89 -11.76 15.62
CA ALA A 7 -22.51 -12.74 14.72
C ALA A 7 -23.64 -13.56 15.39
N GLY A 8 -23.93 -13.33 16.67
CA GLY A 8 -25.04 -13.96 17.40
C GLY A 8 -24.74 -15.35 17.95
N TYR A 9 -23.47 -15.79 17.97
CA TYR A 9 -23.12 -17.09 18.52
C TYR A 9 -23.19 -17.10 20.04
N SER A 10 -23.76 -18.20 20.58
CA SER A 10 -23.86 -18.42 22.02
C SER A 10 -22.46 -18.51 22.66
N HIS A 11 -22.28 -17.83 23.78
CA HIS A 11 -21.05 -17.86 24.56
C HIS A 11 -21.35 -17.64 26.04
N LYS A 12 -20.60 -18.32 26.91
CA LYS A 12 -20.74 -18.19 28.37
C LYS A 12 -19.83 -17.11 28.98
N ASN A 13 -18.67 -16.89 28.38
CA ASN A 13 -17.69 -15.87 28.76
C ASN A 13 -16.79 -15.53 27.56
N ASP A 14 -15.97 -14.47 27.69
CA ASP A 14 -15.09 -13.99 26.62
C ASP A 14 -14.03 -15.00 26.18
N ASN A 15 -13.52 -15.78 27.13
CA ASN A 15 -12.51 -16.79 26.84
C ASN A 15 -13.07 -17.87 25.92
N VAL A 16 -14.30 -18.35 26.19
CA VAL A 16 -14.99 -19.33 25.33
C VAL A 16 -15.28 -18.74 23.95
N ALA A 17 -15.75 -17.49 23.86
CA ALA A 17 -15.97 -16.82 22.57
C ALA A 17 -14.67 -16.65 21.77
N GLY A 18 -13.53 -16.43 22.44
CA GLY A 18 -12.22 -16.34 21.79
C GLY A 18 -11.75 -17.68 21.22
N VAL A 19 -11.87 -18.76 21.99
CA VAL A 19 -11.47 -20.11 21.57
C VAL A 19 -12.34 -20.61 20.42
N GLU A 20 -13.67 -20.51 20.54
CA GLU A 20 -14.59 -20.98 19.49
C GLU A 20 -14.52 -20.11 18.23
N GLY A 21 -14.35 -18.79 18.38
CA GLY A 21 -14.09 -17.90 17.25
C GLY A 21 -12.84 -18.28 16.47
N LYS A 22 -11.74 -18.65 17.16
CA LYS A 22 -10.51 -19.13 16.51
C LYS A 22 -10.73 -20.46 15.76
N LYS A 23 -11.56 -21.36 16.29
CA LYS A 23 -11.90 -22.61 15.60
C LYS A 23 -12.72 -22.36 14.33
N LEU A 24 -13.71 -21.45 14.36
CA LEU A 24 -14.48 -21.09 13.18
C LEU A 24 -13.60 -20.52 12.07
N LEU A 25 -12.64 -19.67 12.40
CA LEU A 25 -11.71 -19.10 11.42
C LEU A 25 -10.81 -20.16 10.75
N ARG A 26 -10.64 -21.34 11.36
CA ARG A 26 -9.91 -22.48 10.78
C ARG A 26 -10.80 -23.42 9.96
N ASN A 27 -12.11 -23.19 9.92
CA ASN A 27 -13.00 -23.97 9.06
C ASN A 27 -12.67 -23.65 7.59
N PRO A 28 -12.34 -24.65 6.75
CA PRO A 28 -11.90 -24.41 5.37
C PRO A 28 -12.88 -23.57 4.54
N LYS A 29 -14.19 -23.69 4.79
CA LYS A 29 -15.21 -22.91 4.07
C LYS A 29 -15.19 -21.43 4.47
N ILE A 30 -15.04 -21.15 5.77
CA ILE A 30 -15.00 -19.80 6.31
C ILE A 30 -13.68 -19.12 5.94
N GLU A 31 -12.57 -19.85 6.08
CA GLU A 31 -11.24 -19.36 5.72
C GLU A 31 -11.17 -18.96 4.24
N ARG A 32 -11.70 -19.81 3.34
CA ARG A 32 -11.77 -19.50 1.91
C ARG A 32 -12.60 -18.24 1.65
N TYR A 33 -13.78 -18.14 2.25
CA TYR A 33 -14.66 -16.98 2.09
C TYR A 33 -13.98 -15.68 2.56
N VAL A 34 -13.37 -15.68 3.75
CA VAL A 34 -12.65 -14.51 4.28
C VAL A 34 -11.49 -14.12 3.37
N ARG A 35 -10.75 -15.11 2.83
CA ARG A 35 -9.63 -14.87 1.92
C ARG A 35 -10.09 -14.25 0.61
N GLU A 36 -11.10 -14.82 -0.04
CA GLU A 36 -11.68 -14.29 -1.29
C GLU A 36 -12.18 -12.85 -1.09
N HIS A 37 -12.85 -12.56 0.03
CA HIS A 37 -13.35 -11.20 0.32
C HIS A 37 -12.21 -10.22 0.65
N MET A 38 -11.21 -10.66 1.42
CA MET A 38 -10.00 -9.86 1.69
C MET A 38 -9.25 -9.53 0.39
N GLU A 39 -9.13 -10.50 -0.51
CA GLU A 39 -8.47 -10.34 -1.81
C GLU A 39 -9.28 -9.42 -2.74
N ALA A 40 -10.60 -9.59 -2.77
CA ALA A 40 -11.51 -8.72 -3.51
C ALA A 40 -11.52 -7.28 -3.00
N ILE A 41 -11.31 -7.04 -1.69
CA ILE A 41 -11.19 -5.70 -1.11
C ILE A 41 -9.78 -5.12 -1.31
N ARG A 42 -8.73 -5.96 -1.22
CA ARG A 42 -7.34 -5.53 -1.40
C ARG A 42 -7.04 -5.09 -2.82
N SER A 43 -7.53 -5.85 -3.82
CA SER A 43 -7.30 -5.59 -5.25
C SER A 43 -7.66 -4.16 -5.70
N PRO A 44 -8.82 -3.57 -5.34
CA PRO A 44 -9.18 -2.20 -5.75
C PRO A 44 -8.56 -1.09 -4.89
N VAL A 45 -8.07 -1.39 -3.68
CA VAL A 45 -7.59 -0.36 -2.74
C VAL A 45 -6.06 -0.27 -2.71
N ILE A 46 -5.37 -1.41 -2.88
CA ILE A 46 -3.92 -1.51 -2.79
C ILE A 46 -3.40 -1.97 -4.13
N ALA A 47 -2.54 -1.16 -4.74
CA ALA A 47 -1.91 -1.52 -5.99
C ALA A 47 -1.08 -2.81 -5.84
N SER A 48 -1.24 -3.73 -6.78
CA SER A 48 -0.44 -4.95 -6.83
C SER A 48 1.01 -4.63 -7.23
N GLN A 49 1.94 -5.56 -6.99
CA GLN A 49 3.32 -5.38 -7.46
C GLN A 49 3.40 -5.21 -8.98
N GLU A 50 2.57 -5.95 -9.72
CA GLU A 50 2.49 -5.86 -11.19
C GLU A 50 1.94 -4.50 -11.62
N GLU A 51 0.87 -4.02 -10.99
CA GLU A 51 0.28 -2.71 -11.29
C GLU A 51 1.27 -1.56 -11.04
N VAL A 52 2.04 -1.63 -9.95
CA VAL A 52 3.10 -0.65 -9.66
C VAL A 52 4.14 -0.65 -10.79
N LEU A 53 4.53 -1.82 -11.29
CA LEU A 53 5.52 -1.93 -12.36
C LEU A 53 4.98 -1.48 -13.71
N GLU A 54 3.74 -1.82 -14.03
CA GLU A 54 3.05 -1.33 -15.22
C GLU A 54 2.97 0.20 -15.18
N ARG A 55 2.58 0.76 -14.03
CA ARG A 55 2.48 2.20 -13.88
C ARG A 55 3.84 2.88 -14.00
N LEU A 56 4.89 2.38 -13.36
CA LEU A 56 6.25 2.91 -13.49
C LEU A 56 6.77 2.78 -14.93
N THR A 57 6.46 1.68 -15.62
CA THR A 57 6.86 1.47 -17.01
C THR A 57 6.15 2.44 -17.95
N SER A 58 4.86 2.67 -17.75
CA SER A 58 4.06 3.67 -18.47
C SER A 58 4.65 5.08 -18.31
N VAL A 59 5.03 5.46 -17.08
CA VAL A 59 5.73 6.73 -16.80
C VAL A 59 7.08 6.77 -17.51
N LEU A 60 7.89 5.72 -17.44
CA LEU A 60 9.20 5.64 -18.09
C LEU A 60 9.09 5.77 -19.62
N ARG A 61 8.00 5.31 -20.23
CA ARG A 61 7.69 5.47 -21.66
C ARG A 61 7.14 6.85 -22.03
N GLY A 62 6.91 7.73 -21.05
CA GLY A 62 6.35 9.06 -21.27
C GLY A 62 4.86 9.06 -21.58
N GLU A 63 4.13 7.99 -21.22
CA GLU A 63 2.70 7.89 -21.50
C GLU A 63 1.89 8.90 -20.66
N GLY A 64 1.04 9.68 -21.33
CA GLY A 64 0.17 10.67 -20.70
C GLY A 64 -1.01 10.02 -19.97
N ARG A 65 -1.51 10.69 -18.93
CA ARG A 65 -2.75 10.32 -18.24
C ARG A 65 -3.83 11.38 -18.44
N VAL A 66 -5.06 10.95 -18.63
CA VAL A 66 -6.22 11.85 -18.69
C VAL A 66 -6.64 12.20 -17.26
N LEU A 67 -6.68 13.49 -16.97
CA LEU A 67 -7.23 14.03 -15.73
C LEU A 67 -8.55 14.73 -16.03
N LYS A 68 -9.57 14.44 -15.22
CA LYS A 68 -10.84 15.16 -15.24
C LYS A 68 -10.76 16.30 -14.24
N ARG A 69 -10.81 17.54 -14.73
CA ARG A 69 -10.82 18.73 -13.88
C ARG A 69 -12.24 19.27 -13.78
N PRO A 70 -12.82 19.43 -12.57
CA PRO A 70 -14.12 20.05 -12.44
C PRO A 70 -14.02 21.52 -12.82
N ARG A 71 -14.95 21.97 -13.66
CA ARG A 71 -15.11 23.35 -14.10
C ARG A 71 -16.54 23.77 -13.88
N MET A 72 -16.69 24.80 -13.06
CA MET A 72 -17.96 25.47 -12.85
C MET A 72 -18.17 26.51 -13.95
N SER A 73 -19.29 26.41 -14.64
CA SER A 73 -19.70 27.41 -15.63
C SER A 73 -21.05 28.00 -15.24
N LYS A 74 -21.24 29.30 -15.48
CA LYS A 74 -22.50 29.99 -15.20
C LYS A 74 -23.13 30.40 -16.53
N THR A 75 -24.36 30.02 -16.76
CA THR A 75 -25.15 30.47 -17.92
C THR A 75 -26.51 30.99 -17.46
N LYS A 76 -27.11 31.89 -18.25
CA LYS A 76 -28.47 32.37 -17.99
C LYS A 76 -29.47 31.37 -18.54
N ASN A 77 -30.42 30.95 -17.71
CA ASN A 77 -31.56 30.17 -18.17
C ASN A 77 -32.52 31.05 -19.00
N LYS A 78 -33.59 30.45 -19.55
CA LYS A 78 -34.61 31.17 -20.34
C LYS A 78 -35.32 32.30 -19.57
N GLU A 79 -35.25 32.28 -18.24
CA GLU A 79 -35.81 33.31 -17.34
C GLU A 79 -34.79 34.40 -16.97
N GLY A 80 -33.57 34.36 -17.52
CA GLY A 80 -32.50 35.32 -17.22
C GLY A 80 -31.78 35.13 -15.87
N LYS A 81 -32.11 34.06 -15.12
CA LYS A 81 -31.41 33.70 -13.87
C LYS A 81 -30.11 32.97 -14.18
N TRP A 82 -29.07 33.26 -13.41
CA TRP A 82 -27.81 32.54 -13.47
C TRP A 82 -27.98 31.15 -12.86
N VAL A 83 -27.64 30.13 -13.65
CA VAL A 83 -27.59 28.72 -13.22
C VAL A 83 -26.16 28.23 -13.39
N GLU A 84 -25.67 27.51 -12.40
CA GLU A 84 -24.33 26.94 -12.38
C GLU A 84 -24.38 25.49 -12.86
N TYR A 85 -23.46 25.14 -13.75
CA TYR A 85 -23.33 23.81 -14.32
C TYR A 85 -21.92 23.30 -14.01
N GLU A 86 -21.86 22.14 -13.37
CA GLU A 86 -20.62 21.39 -13.20
C GLU A 86 -20.33 20.62 -14.49
N SER A 87 -19.18 20.92 -15.08
CA SER A 87 -18.65 20.22 -16.26
C SER A 87 -17.25 19.71 -15.94
N TYR A 88 -16.79 18.68 -16.66
CA TYR A 88 -15.45 18.14 -16.50
C TYR A 88 -14.65 18.40 -17.77
N ASP A 89 -13.53 19.10 -17.64
CA ASP A 89 -12.55 19.21 -18.73
C ASP A 89 -11.60 18.01 -18.64
N GLU A 90 -11.46 17.28 -19.74
CA GLU A 90 -10.44 16.23 -19.89
C GLU A 90 -9.13 16.85 -20.35
N ILE A 91 -8.11 16.76 -19.50
CA ILE A 91 -6.77 17.28 -19.78
C ILE A 91 -5.81 16.10 -19.76
N THR A 92 -5.10 15.89 -20.87
CA THR A 92 -4.00 14.91 -20.89
C THR A 92 -2.75 15.55 -20.30
N VAL A 93 -2.21 14.95 -19.25
CA VAL A 93 -0.97 15.38 -18.60
C VAL A 93 0.10 14.33 -18.87
N TYR A 94 1.21 14.77 -19.44
CA TYR A 94 2.38 13.94 -19.70
C TYR A 94 3.35 13.98 -18.51
N PRO A 95 4.08 12.89 -18.22
CA PRO A 95 5.14 12.90 -17.22
C PRO A 95 6.22 13.92 -17.57
N GLN A 96 6.80 14.56 -16.56
CA GLN A 96 7.98 15.40 -16.75
C GLN A 96 9.25 14.54 -16.78
N ASP A 97 10.35 15.06 -17.33
CA ASP A 97 11.63 14.33 -17.37
C ASP A 97 12.06 13.81 -15.99
N GLN A 98 11.81 14.58 -14.92
CA GLN A 98 12.09 14.15 -13.55
C GLN A 98 11.30 12.90 -13.14
N ASP A 99 10.04 12.79 -13.58
CA ASP A 99 9.19 11.64 -13.28
C ASP A 99 9.66 10.40 -14.06
N ILE A 100 10.06 10.60 -15.33
CA ILE A 100 10.64 9.55 -16.18
C ILE A 100 11.94 9.02 -15.56
N ILE A 101 12.84 9.92 -15.16
CA ILE A 101 14.12 9.57 -14.52
C ILE A 101 13.88 8.80 -13.22
N ARG A 102 12.96 9.26 -12.36
CA ARG A 102 12.62 8.57 -11.11
C ARG A 102 12.03 7.18 -11.37
N ALA A 103 11.16 7.04 -12.38
CA ALA A 103 10.60 5.74 -12.74
C ALA A 103 11.69 4.77 -13.22
N GLY A 104 12.63 5.26 -14.03
CA GLY A 104 13.80 4.49 -14.48
C GLY A 104 14.72 4.08 -13.33
N GLU A 105 14.98 4.98 -12.38
CA GLU A 105 15.78 4.70 -11.20
C GLU A 105 15.15 3.57 -10.37
N LEU A 106 13.85 3.68 -10.05
CA LEU A 106 13.12 2.68 -9.26
C LEU A 106 13.07 1.31 -9.94
N LEU A 107 12.82 1.26 -11.25
CA LEU A 107 12.85 0.02 -12.02
C LEU A 107 14.26 -0.60 -12.05
N GLY A 108 15.29 0.22 -12.26
CA GLY A 108 16.68 -0.25 -12.24
C GLY A 108 17.10 -0.74 -10.85
N LYS A 109 16.63 -0.12 -9.75
CA LYS A 109 16.85 -0.60 -8.38
C LYS A 109 16.25 -2.00 -8.19
N ARG A 110 15.02 -2.23 -8.66
CA ARG A 110 14.39 -3.56 -8.62
C ARG A 110 15.17 -4.62 -9.39
N TYR A 111 15.70 -4.27 -10.55
CA TYR A 111 16.50 -5.17 -11.39
C TYR A 111 18.00 -5.19 -11.03
N MET A 112 18.38 -4.59 -9.90
CA MET A 112 19.77 -4.53 -9.44
C MET A 112 20.76 -3.96 -10.47
N MET A 113 20.29 -3.04 -11.33
CA MET A 113 21.12 -2.40 -12.37
C MET A 113 22.11 -1.39 -11.77
N TRP A 114 21.79 -0.83 -10.60
CA TRP A 114 22.59 0.20 -9.94
C TRP A 114 23.34 -0.40 -8.76
N THR A 115 24.62 -0.06 -8.62
CA THR A 115 25.42 -0.35 -7.43
C THR A 115 25.65 0.93 -6.63
N GLU A 116 25.15 0.99 -5.40
CA GLU A 116 25.48 2.08 -4.47
C GLU A 116 26.72 1.70 -3.66
N LYS A 117 27.80 2.49 -3.78
CA LYS A 117 28.97 2.36 -2.90
C LYS A 117 28.63 2.99 -1.55
N LYS A 118 28.70 2.20 -0.48
CA LYS A 118 28.63 2.72 0.89
C LYS A 118 30.00 2.59 1.54
N GLU A 119 30.61 3.73 1.86
CA GLU A 119 31.76 3.76 2.77
C GLU A 119 31.22 3.68 4.20
N ILE A 120 31.52 2.59 4.89
CA ILE A 120 31.13 2.39 6.29
C ILE A 120 32.41 2.36 7.12
N SER A 121 32.63 3.40 7.93
CA SER A 121 33.64 3.39 8.98
C SER A 121 33.10 2.66 10.21
N ILE A 122 33.33 1.35 10.26
CA ILE A 122 33.07 0.57 11.47
C ILE A 122 34.26 0.75 12.42
N THR A 123 34.05 1.44 13.53
CA THR A 123 34.94 1.35 14.68
C THR A 123 34.66 0.02 15.36
N VAL A 124 35.49 -0.99 15.11
CA VAL A 124 35.39 -2.29 15.78
C VAL A 124 35.82 -2.10 17.24
N PRO A 125 34.95 -2.31 18.24
CA PRO A 125 35.35 -2.25 19.63
C PRO A 125 36.35 -3.40 19.92
N THR A 126 37.50 -3.05 20.48
CA THR A 126 38.46 -4.04 21.00
C THR A 126 38.00 -4.48 22.38
N PHE A 127 37.70 -5.77 22.54
CA PHE A 127 37.45 -6.36 23.85
C PHE A 127 38.79 -6.68 24.50
N VAL A 128 39.09 -6.03 25.63
CA VAL A 128 40.21 -6.39 26.50
C VAL A 128 39.65 -7.37 27.52
N ASP A 129 40.06 -8.64 27.42
CA ASP A 129 39.67 -9.68 28.37
C ASP A 129 40.67 -9.69 29.53
N ASP A 130 40.41 -8.83 30.52
CA ASP A 130 41.28 -8.63 31.70
C ASP A 130 40.64 -9.28 32.94
N VAL A 131 40.15 -10.51 32.79
CA VAL A 131 39.62 -11.28 33.93
C VAL A 131 40.81 -11.93 34.65
N PRO A 132 41.13 -11.54 35.90
CA PRO A 132 42.18 -12.20 36.65
C PRO A 132 41.78 -13.65 36.91
N VAL A 133 42.66 -14.58 36.56
CA VAL A 133 42.53 -15.98 36.95
C VAL A 133 42.74 -16.02 38.47
N ASN A 134 41.71 -16.39 39.24
CA ASN A 134 41.87 -16.60 40.67
C ASN A 134 42.81 -17.79 40.89
N GLU A 135 44.07 -17.52 41.21
CA GLU A 135 45.02 -18.47 41.76
C GLU A 135 44.75 -18.65 43.26
N ASP A 136 43.64 -19.30 43.60
CA ASP A 136 43.44 -19.88 44.93
C ASP A 136 43.13 -21.37 44.74
N GLU A 137 44.18 -22.15 44.54
CA GLU A 137 44.25 -23.61 44.74
C GLU A 137 44.99 -23.90 46.06
#